data_AF-A0A3P6TGL6-F1
#
_entry.id   AF-A0A3P6TGL6-F1
#
_cell.length_a   1.000
_cell.length_b   1.000
_cell.length_c   1.000
_cell.angle_alpha   90.00
_cell.angle_beta   90.00
_cell.angle_gamma   90.00
#
_symmetry.space_group_name_H-M   'P 1'
#
loop_
_entity.id
_entity.type
_entity.pdbx_description
1 polymer ?
#
loop_
_entity_poly.entity_id
_entity_poly.type
_entity_poly.pdbx_seq_one_letter_code
_entity_poly.pdbx_strand_id
1 'polypeptide(L)'
;AMLDISLLHKWLSTALSVIILMQMIAQAAWHTDHPLLVVPYFSDDVINRIGADSTIPILKNLFGLDKPNIEQARKKAIKKLLEMTVFDEHQAVEIVDVLLKWPVLQPRNCVLCGANQVFEIDYLQDERWPKYINVESDTSYRMLFTVELVGPYRFETDAFCPRFHKKKTAGWIVIIGEKDTGEVLCCKKIPPIAGSKQLTVPFRMPKRLGRHIFTAFILSDSYIGIDQEYNLHCEIVEKKISKNSAYENF
;
A
#
# COMPACT_ATOMS: atom_id res chain seq x y z
N ALA A 1 9.56 -18.00 0.58
CA ALA A 1 9.11 -19.39 0.48
C ALA A 1 7.59 -19.49 0.41
N MET A 2 6.84 -19.35 1.52
CA MET A 2 5.37 -19.47 1.50
C MET A 2 4.70 -18.51 0.51
N LEU A 3 5.10 -17.24 0.53
CA LEU A 3 4.58 -16.24 -0.42
C LEU A 3 4.84 -16.66 -1.86
N ASP A 4 6.06 -17.12 -2.17
CA ASP A 4 6.43 -17.49 -3.53
C ASP A 4 5.61 -18.69 -4.03
N ILE A 5 5.30 -19.67 -3.17
CA ILE A 5 4.41 -20.80 -3.49
C ILE A 5 2.98 -20.30 -3.76
N SER A 6 2.43 -19.44 -2.89
CA SER A 6 1.09 -18.87 -3.09
C SER A 6 0.99 -18.11 -4.42
N LEU A 7 2.05 -17.37 -4.78
CA LEU A 7 2.12 -16.63 -6.04
C LEU A 7 2.22 -17.55 -7.26
N LEU A 8 2.96 -18.65 -7.18
CA LEU A 8 3.04 -19.66 -8.25
C LEU A 8 1.66 -20.26 -8.57
N HIS A 9 0.86 -20.51 -7.52
CA HIS A 9 -0.52 -20.99 -7.66
C HIS A 9 -1.55 -19.88 -7.84
N LYS A 10 -1.11 -18.61 -7.90
CA LYS A 10 -1.96 -17.42 -8.01
C LYS A 10 -3.00 -17.27 -6.90
N TRP A 11 -2.77 -17.80 -5.70
CA TRP A 11 -3.71 -17.69 -4.59
C TRP A 11 -3.62 -16.32 -3.91
N LEU A 12 -4.56 -15.43 -4.21
CA LEU A 12 -4.58 -14.06 -3.69
C LEU A 12 -4.73 -14.02 -2.18
N SER A 13 -5.79 -14.64 -1.65
CA SER A 13 -6.06 -14.65 -0.20
C SER A 13 -4.89 -15.21 0.60
N THR A 14 -4.29 -16.31 0.14
CA THR A 14 -3.12 -16.92 0.79
C THR A 14 -1.89 -16.02 0.70
N ALA A 15 -1.65 -15.37 -0.45
CA ALA A 15 -0.53 -14.44 -0.60
C ALA A 15 -0.66 -13.24 0.34
N LEU A 16 -1.85 -12.62 0.42
CA LEU A 16 -2.14 -11.52 1.35
C LEU A 16 -1.96 -11.95 2.80
N SER A 17 -2.51 -13.12 3.18
CA SER A 17 -2.38 -13.66 4.54
C SER A 17 -0.93 -13.91 4.95
N VAL A 18 -0.09 -14.40 4.03
CA VAL A 18 1.34 -14.60 4.28
C VAL A 18 2.05 -13.26 4.49
N ILE A 19 1.68 -12.21 3.77
CA ILE A 19 2.26 -10.88 3.95
C ILE A 19 1.86 -10.29 5.31
N ILE A 20 0.58 -10.40 5.67
CA ILE A 20 0.10 -10.02 7.00
C ILE A 20 0.87 -10.78 8.10
N LEU A 21 1.13 -12.08 7.91
CA LEU A 21 1.96 -12.86 8.83
C LEU A 21 3.39 -12.31 8.95
N MET A 22 4.00 -11.86 7.84
CA MET A 22 5.32 -11.21 7.89
C MET A 22 5.29 -9.93 8.75
N GLN A 23 4.25 -9.12 8.62
CA GLN A 23 4.07 -7.90 9.41
C GLN A 23 3.85 -8.21 10.89
N MET A 24 3.02 -9.22 11.20
CA MET A 24 2.77 -9.68 12.58
C MET A 24 4.07 -10.11 13.26
N ILE A 25 4.92 -10.86 12.56
CA ILE A 25 6.24 -11.28 13.06
C ILE A 25 7.17 -10.10 13.27
N ALA A 26 7.19 -9.13 12.33
CA ALA A 26 8.06 -7.97 12.42
C ALA A 26 7.68 -7.03 13.59
N GLN A 27 6.38 -6.83 13.83
CA GLN A 27 5.88 -5.94 14.88
C GLN A 27 5.62 -6.65 16.21
N ALA A 28 5.60 -7.98 16.23
CA ALA A 28 5.15 -8.80 17.35
C ALA A 28 3.78 -8.34 17.88
N ALA A 29 2.83 -8.24 16.95
CA ALA A 29 1.43 -7.86 17.16
C ALA A 29 0.53 -8.68 16.24
N TRP A 30 -0.73 -8.93 16.62
CA TRP A 30 -1.68 -9.62 15.77
C TRP A 30 -2.30 -8.65 14.76
N HIS A 31 -2.69 -9.17 13.60
CA HIS A 31 -3.41 -8.37 12.59
C HIS A 31 -4.84 -8.01 13.00
N THR A 32 -5.39 -8.72 13.99
CA THR A 32 -6.69 -8.42 14.61
C THR A 32 -6.59 -7.36 15.68
N ASP A 33 -5.38 -7.08 16.17
CA ASP A 33 -5.14 -6.05 17.18
C ASP A 33 -5.28 -4.67 16.52
N HIS A 34 -5.60 -3.66 17.34
CA HIS A 34 -5.69 -2.31 16.85
C HIS A 34 -4.31 -1.83 16.33
N PRO A 35 -4.23 -1.21 15.13
CA PRO A 35 -2.95 -0.86 14.48
C PRO A 35 -2.11 0.18 15.23
N LEU A 36 -2.64 0.77 16.31
CA LEU A 36 -1.90 1.69 17.17
C LEU A 36 -1.20 1.01 18.35
N LEU A 37 -1.49 -0.27 18.65
CA LEU A 37 -0.85 -1.00 19.75
C LEU A 37 0.64 -1.28 19.51
N VAL A 38 1.11 -1.10 18.27
CA VAL A 38 2.53 -1.16 17.91
C VAL A 38 3.30 0.13 18.25
N VAL A 39 2.59 1.21 18.60
CA VAL A 39 3.19 2.47 19.06
C VAL A 39 3.53 2.36 20.55
N PRO A 40 4.71 2.84 21.02
CA PRO A 40 5.06 2.79 22.43
C PRO A 40 4.01 3.43 23.33
N TYR A 41 3.75 2.81 24.49
CA TYR A 41 2.82 3.27 25.53
C TYR A 41 1.33 3.25 25.16
N PHE A 42 0.95 2.91 23.93
CA PHE A 42 -0.45 2.80 23.57
C PHE A 42 -1.07 1.54 24.19
N SER A 43 -2.20 1.75 24.87
CA SER A 43 -3.09 0.71 25.37
C SER A 43 -4.50 0.92 24.80
N ASP A 44 -5.38 -0.06 24.95
CA ASP A 44 -6.77 0.05 24.49
C ASP A 44 -7.50 1.26 25.11
N ASP A 45 -7.23 1.57 26.38
CA ASP A 45 -7.79 2.75 27.05
C ASP A 45 -7.36 4.07 26.38
N VAL A 46 -6.10 4.15 25.96
CA VAL A 46 -5.59 5.33 25.25
C VAL A 46 -6.20 5.41 23.85
N ILE A 47 -6.30 4.29 23.15
CA ILE A 47 -6.88 4.22 21.81
C ILE A 47 -8.35 4.66 21.84
N ASN A 48 -9.12 4.22 22.83
CA ASN A 48 -10.51 4.64 23.00
C ASN A 48 -10.66 6.15 23.22
N ARG A 49 -9.68 6.81 23.88
CA ARG A 49 -9.68 8.28 24.06
C ARG A 49 -9.32 9.04 22.79
N ILE A 50 -8.45 8.48 21.97
CA ILE A 50 -8.05 9.08 20.69
C ILE A 50 -9.16 8.88 19.65
N GLY A 51 -9.77 7.71 19.64
CA GLY A 51 -10.84 7.27 18.74
C GLY A 51 -10.54 5.90 18.17
N ALA A 52 -11.50 4.97 18.29
CA ALA A 52 -11.35 3.57 17.90
C ALA A 52 -11.08 3.34 16.40
N ASP A 53 -11.40 4.31 15.54
CA ASP A 53 -11.14 4.23 14.09
C ASP A 53 -9.79 4.89 13.70
N SER A 54 -8.98 5.29 14.67
CA SER A 54 -7.73 6.01 14.41
C SER A 54 -6.63 5.07 13.92
N THR A 55 -6.03 5.38 12.78
CA THR A 55 -4.87 4.67 12.25
C THR A 55 -3.62 5.55 12.28
N ILE A 56 -2.45 4.96 11.99
CA ILE A 56 -1.19 5.71 11.95
C ILE A 56 -1.25 6.88 10.94
N PRO A 57 -1.71 6.70 9.69
CA PRO A 57 -1.86 7.82 8.76
C PRO A 57 -2.81 8.92 9.27
N ILE A 58 -3.92 8.54 9.91
CA ILE A 58 -4.89 9.49 10.48
C ILE A 58 -4.24 10.30 11.62
N LEU A 59 -3.51 9.64 12.52
CA LEU A 59 -2.79 10.31 13.60
C LEU A 59 -1.71 11.26 13.08
N LYS A 60 -0.90 10.84 12.10
CA LYS A 60 0.12 11.71 11.49
C LYS A 60 -0.50 12.96 10.88
N ASN A 61 -1.62 12.81 10.18
CA ASN A 61 -2.35 13.95 9.62
C ASN A 61 -2.95 14.85 10.73
N LEU A 62 -3.57 14.27 11.76
CA LEU A 62 -4.16 14.98 12.90
C LEU A 62 -3.12 15.85 13.64
N PHE A 63 -1.91 15.35 13.76
CA PHE A 63 -0.78 16.05 14.37
C PHE A 63 0.00 16.94 13.39
N GLY A 64 -0.25 16.81 12.08
CA GLY A 64 0.45 17.53 11.03
C GLY A 64 1.91 17.12 10.87
N LEU A 65 2.25 15.88 11.22
CA LEU A 65 3.62 15.33 11.17
C LEU A 65 4.12 15.10 9.74
N ASP A 66 3.22 15.17 8.77
CA ASP A 66 3.49 15.04 7.33
C ASP A 66 3.99 16.35 6.69
N LYS A 67 3.97 17.45 7.44
CA LYS A 67 4.32 18.79 6.96
C LYS A 67 5.83 19.08 7.06
N PRO A 68 6.37 19.99 6.22
CA PRO A 68 7.80 20.32 6.24
C PRO A 68 8.25 21.08 7.49
N ASN A 69 7.35 21.77 8.20
CA ASN A 69 7.70 22.51 9.44
C ASN A 69 7.66 21.58 10.66
N ILE A 70 8.74 20.82 10.85
CA ILE A 70 8.86 19.74 11.83
C ILE A 70 8.77 20.25 13.26
N GLU A 71 9.52 21.31 13.60
CA GLU A 71 9.64 21.75 15.00
C GLU A 71 8.30 22.21 15.57
N GLN A 72 7.55 22.99 14.80
CA GLN A 72 6.22 23.46 15.23
C GLN A 72 5.21 22.32 15.26
N ALA A 73 5.24 21.42 14.27
CA ALA A 73 4.37 20.25 14.24
C ALA A 73 4.65 19.31 15.43
N ARG A 74 5.93 19.08 15.76
CA ARG A 74 6.37 18.26 16.90
C ARG A 74 5.86 18.83 18.22
N LYS A 75 6.10 20.13 18.48
CA LYS A 75 5.59 20.81 19.69
C LYS A 75 4.07 20.72 19.81
N LYS A 76 3.36 20.94 18.69
CA LYS A 76 1.89 20.85 18.64
C LYS A 76 1.40 19.43 18.90
N ALA A 77 2.06 18.43 18.32
CA ALA A 77 1.73 17.02 18.49
C ALA A 77 1.91 16.58 19.95
N ILE A 78 3.04 16.92 20.57
CA ILE A 78 3.33 16.63 21.99
C ILE A 78 2.25 17.27 22.87
N LYS A 79 1.99 18.57 22.71
CA LYS A 79 0.95 19.27 23.47
C LYS A 79 -0.41 18.58 23.35
N LYS A 80 -0.80 18.20 22.14
CA LYS A 80 -2.08 17.53 21.88
C LYS A 80 -2.14 16.12 22.49
N LEU A 81 -1.04 15.36 22.46
CA LEU A 81 -0.97 14.06 23.13
C LEU A 81 -1.14 14.21 24.65
N LEU A 82 -0.45 15.16 25.27
CA LEU A 82 -0.57 15.44 26.70
C LEU A 82 -1.99 15.88 27.10
N GLU A 83 -2.71 16.60 26.22
CA GLU A 83 -4.10 17.00 26.45
C GLU A 83 -5.10 15.85 26.27
N MET A 84 -4.86 14.95 25.30
CA MET A 84 -5.79 13.87 24.95
C MET A 84 -5.60 12.59 25.78
N THR A 85 -4.44 12.42 26.40
CA THR A 85 -4.01 11.15 27.02
C THR A 85 -3.41 11.38 28.40
N VAL A 86 -3.01 10.29 29.07
CA VAL A 86 -2.40 10.34 30.41
C VAL A 86 -0.86 10.26 30.34
N PHE A 87 -0.28 10.54 29.17
CA PHE A 87 1.16 10.43 28.96
C PHE A 87 1.93 11.56 29.65
N ASP A 88 3.17 11.26 30.06
CA ASP A 88 4.14 12.28 30.45
C ASP A 88 4.87 12.88 29.23
N GLU A 89 5.66 13.94 29.47
CA GLU A 89 6.38 14.64 28.40
C GLU A 89 7.39 13.74 27.68
N HIS A 90 8.07 12.84 28.40
CA HIS A 90 9.04 11.93 27.81
C HIS A 90 8.35 10.91 26.89
N GLN A 91 7.26 10.31 27.36
CA GLN A 91 6.44 9.37 26.59
C GLN A 91 5.88 10.05 25.33
N ALA A 92 5.34 11.26 25.47
CA ALA A 92 4.80 12.01 24.33
C ALA A 92 5.87 12.34 23.28
N VAL A 93 7.09 12.70 23.70
CA VAL A 93 8.23 12.92 22.80
C VAL A 93 8.59 11.65 22.04
N GLU A 94 8.71 10.52 22.75
CA GLU A 94 9.06 9.23 22.12
C GLU A 94 8.00 8.78 21.11
N ILE A 95 6.72 8.90 21.46
CA ILE A 95 5.59 8.59 20.56
C ILE A 95 5.70 9.42 19.27
N VAL A 96 5.91 10.73 19.39
CA VAL A 96 5.99 11.62 18.22
C VAL A 96 7.20 11.27 17.36
N ASP A 97 8.34 10.95 17.97
CA ASP A 97 9.54 10.55 17.25
C ASP A 97 9.36 9.23 16.48
N VAL A 98 8.60 8.29 17.04
CA VAL A 98 8.22 7.03 16.36
C VAL A 98 7.24 7.31 15.21
N LEU A 99 6.19 8.11 15.44
CA LEU A 99 5.21 8.46 14.41
C LEU A 99 5.83 9.22 13.23
N LEU A 100 6.81 10.08 13.50
CA LEU A 100 7.57 10.81 12.49
C LEU A 100 8.35 9.89 11.55
N LYS A 101 8.87 8.78 12.06
CA LYS A 101 9.62 7.77 11.29
C LYS A 101 8.73 6.75 10.60
N TRP A 102 7.42 6.74 10.88
CA TRP A 102 6.51 5.74 10.30
C TRP A 102 6.35 5.96 8.79
N PRO A 103 6.67 4.95 7.94
CA PRO A 103 6.80 5.14 6.50
C PRO A 103 5.44 5.08 5.79
N VAL A 104 4.70 6.19 5.79
CA VAL A 104 3.43 6.28 5.06
C VAL A 104 3.70 6.65 3.61
N LEU A 105 3.35 5.75 2.68
CA LEU A 105 3.41 6.02 1.24
C LEU A 105 2.16 6.77 0.78
N GLN A 106 2.35 7.72 -0.12
CA GLN A 106 1.28 8.37 -0.87
C GLN A 106 1.49 8.15 -2.37
N PRO A 107 0.56 7.48 -3.06
CA PRO A 107 0.49 7.49 -4.51
C PRO A 107 0.21 8.90 -5.02
N ARG A 108 0.87 9.30 -6.12
CA ARG A 108 0.69 10.64 -6.74
C ARG A 108 0.16 10.57 -8.16
N ASN A 109 0.63 9.61 -8.94
CA ASN A 109 0.22 9.40 -10.33
C ASN A 109 0.03 7.90 -10.56
N CYS A 110 -1.02 7.50 -11.27
CA CYS A 110 -1.30 6.11 -11.63
C CYS A 110 -1.73 6.05 -13.10
N VAL A 111 -1.02 5.24 -13.89
CA VAL A 111 -1.20 5.14 -15.33
C VAL A 111 -1.12 3.68 -15.74
N LEU A 112 -2.07 3.23 -16.56
CA LEU A 112 -2.03 1.91 -17.19
C LEU A 112 -1.57 2.06 -18.64
N CYS A 113 -0.41 1.48 -18.96
CA CYS A 113 0.17 1.51 -20.30
C CYS A 113 0.00 0.16 -21.00
N GLY A 114 -0.69 0.16 -22.14
CA GLY A 114 -0.69 -0.93 -23.12
C GLY A 114 0.36 -0.71 -24.20
N ALA A 115 0.28 -1.46 -25.30
CA ALA A 115 1.20 -1.31 -26.44
C ALA A 115 1.02 0.05 -27.15
N ASN A 116 -0.23 0.44 -27.42
CA ASN A 116 -0.59 1.64 -28.19
C ASN A 116 -1.54 2.57 -27.44
N GLN A 117 -1.78 2.32 -26.15
CA GLN A 117 -2.77 3.02 -25.34
C GLN A 117 -2.19 3.34 -23.97
N VAL A 118 -2.54 4.51 -23.46
CA VAL A 118 -2.17 4.98 -22.12
C VAL A 118 -3.43 5.49 -21.46
N PHE A 119 -3.73 4.98 -20.27
CA PHE A 119 -4.90 5.37 -19.49
C PHE A 119 -4.45 6.00 -18.19
N GLU A 120 -4.84 7.25 -17.95
CA GLU A 120 -4.74 7.86 -16.62
C GLU A 120 -5.79 7.23 -15.71
N ILE A 121 -5.35 6.74 -14.55
CA ILE A 121 -6.20 6.05 -13.60
C ILE A 121 -6.50 7.00 -12.45
N ASP A 122 -7.77 7.38 -12.33
CA ASP A 122 -8.27 7.96 -11.10
C ASP A 122 -8.52 6.84 -10.09
N TYR A 123 -7.53 6.59 -9.25
CA TYR A 123 -7.55 5.56 -8.22
C TYR A 123 -8.34 5.98 -6.97
N LEU A 124 -8.83 7.23 -6.92
CA LEU A 124 -9.69 7.77 -5.85
C LEU A 124 -11.12 8.05 -6.34
N GLN A 125 -11.50 7.50 -7.49
CA GLN A 125 -12.83 7.65 -8.06
C GLN A 125 -13.93 7.15 -7.09
N ASP A 126 -15.15 7.67 -7.27
CA ASP A 126 -16.30 7.20 -6.50
C ASP A 126 -16.67 5.78 -6.93
N GLU A 127 -16.45 4.82 -6.04
CA GLU A 127 -16.76 3.40 -6.23
C GLU A 127 -18.27 3.13 -6.42
N ARG A 128 -19.15 4.09 -6.12
CA ARG A 128 -20.60 3.98 -6.44
C ARG A 128 -20.88 4.13 -7.94
N TRP A 129 -20.02 4.86 -8.65
CA TRP A 129 -20.17 5.18 -10.07
C TRP A 129 -18.84 5.06 -10.82
N PRO A 130 -18.21 3.87 -10.82
CA PRO A 130 -16.86 3.72 -11.33
C PRO A 130 -16.82 3.83 -12.85
N LYS A 131 -15.77 4.48 -13.35
CA LYS A 131 -15.48 4.59 -14.77
C LYS A 131 -14.62 3.39 -15.20
N TYR A 132 -15.20 2.56 -16.06
CA TYR A 132 -14.49 1.45 -16.67
C TYR A 132 -13.64 1.92 -17.85
N ILE A 133 -12.41 1.40 -17.92
CA ILE A 133 -11.53 1.58 -19.08
C ILE A 133 -11.54 0.34 -19.97
N ASN A 134 -11.58 0.55 -21.28
CA ASN A 134 -11.58 -0.55 -22.24
C ASN A 134 -10.14 -1.06 -22.45
N VAL A 135 -9.91 -2.33 -22.15
CA VAL A 135 -8.59 -2.98 -22.29
C VAL A 135 -8.72 -4.27 -23.10
N GLU A 136 -7.66 -4.66 -23.80
CA GLU A 136 -7.70 -5.83 -24.68
C GLU A 136 -7.43 -7.14 -23.93
N SER A 137 -8.24 -8.16 -24.23
CA SER A 137 -8.07 -9.51 -23.72
C SER A 137 -6.69 -10.09 -24.05
N ASP A 138 -6.09 -10.83 -23.11
CA ASP A 138 -4.83 -11.54 -23.31
C ASP A 138 -3.64 -10.65 -23.76
N THR A 139 -3.71 -9.35 -23.47
CA THR A 139 -2.64 -8.39 -23.77
C THR A 139 -1.89 -8.00 -22.51
N SER A 140 -0.58 -7.80 -22.63
CA SER A 140 0.27 -7.33 -21.54
C SER A 140 0.14 -5.82 -21.35
N TYR A 141 -0.14 -5.42 -20.12
CA TYR A 141 -0.16 -4.03 -19.69
C TYR A 141 0.88 -3.80 -18.58
N ARG A 142 1.22 -2.54 -18.35
CA ARG A 142 2.07 -2.12 -17.25
C ARG A 142 1.34 -1.06 -16.45
N MET A 143 1.13 -1.33 -15.16
CA MET A 143 0.71 -0.29 -14.22
C MET A 143 1.95 0.50 -13.79
N LEU A 144 1.94 1.80 -14.03
CA LEU A 144 2.95 2.73 -13.56
C LEU A 144 2.33 3.59 -12.48
N PHE A 145 2.94 3.63 -11.30
CA PHE A 145 2.53 4.58 -10.27
C PHE A 145 3.73 5.18 -9.55
N THR A 146 3.65 6.47 -9.29
CA THR A 146 4.65 7.20 -8.51
C THR A 146 4.21 7.18 -7.06
N VAL A 147 5.04 6.63 -6.18
CA VAL A 147 4.83 6.64 -4.74
C VAL A 147 5.84 7.54 -4.07
N GLU A 148 5.41 8.25 -3.05
CA GLU A 148 6.24 9.16 -2.25
C GLU A 148 6.06 8.85 -0.77
N LEU A 149 7.16 8.72 -0.02
CA LEU A 149 7.09 8.70 1.43
C LEU A 149 6.77 10.09 1.96
N VAL A 150 5.76 10.18 2.82
CA VAL A 150 5.28 11.44 3.37
C VAL A 150 5.96 11.75 4.71
N GLY A 151 6.28 13.03 4.91
CA GLY A 151 6.87 13.56 6.12
C GLY A 151 8.37 13.80 6.02
N PRO A 152 8.97 14.32 7.10
CA PRO A 152 10.35 14.79 7.09
C PRO A 152 11.39 13.66 7.03
N TYR A 153 11.06 12.49 7.55
CA TYR A 153 11.92 11.30 7.53
C TYR A 153 11.73 10.46 6.26
N ARG A 154 11.25 11.05 5.17
CA ARG A 154 10.97 10.33 3.91
C ARG A 154 12.18 9.65 3.27
N PHE A 155 13.41 9.95 3.71
CA PHE A 155 14.63 9.30 3.23
C PHE A 155 15.15 8.21 4.18
N GLU A 156 14.54 8.07 5.36
CA GLU A 156 14.87 7.00 6.30
C GLU A 156 14.24 5.69 5.84
N THR A 157 14.99 4.60 5.95
CA THR A 157 14.56 3.29 5.43
C THR A 157 14.58 2.20 6.49
N ASP A 158 15.16 2.47 7.66
CA ASP A 158 15.13 1.55 8.78
C ASP A 158 13.70 1.40 9.32
N ALA A 159 13.29 0.14 9.49
CA ALA A 159 12.00 -0.19 10.05
C ALA A 159 12.07 -0.12 11.58
N PHE A 160 11.12 0.61 12.17
CA PHE A 160 10.85 0.60 13.60
C PHE A 160 10.17 -0.71 13.98
N CYS A 161 10.98 -1.67 14.44
CA CYS A 161 10.53 -2.99 14.89
C CYS A 161 11.22 -3.32 16.24
N PRO A 162 10.83 -2.68 17.36
CA PRO A 162 11.56 -2.77 18.64
C PRO A 162 11.59 -4.17 19.24
N ARG A 163 10.60 -5.02 18.91
CA ARG A 163 10.48 -6.41 19.37
C ARG A 163 11.15 -7.42 18.43
N PHE A 164 11.67 -6.96 17.29
CA PHE A 164 12.34 -7.81 16.32
C PHE A 164 13.84 -7.85 16.59
N HIS A 165 14.38 -9.06 16.73
CA HIS A 165 15.76 -9.28 17.20
C HIS A 165 16.88 -8.87 16.21
N LYS A 166 16.52 -8.44 14.99
CA LYS A 166 17.45 -8.06 13.92
C LYS A 166 17.12 -6.66 13.41
N LYS A 167 18.13 -5.95 12.91
CA LYS A 167 17.89 -4.75 12.10
C LYS A 167 17.07 -5.13 10.87
N LYS A 168 16.11 -4.29 10.51
CA LYS A 168 15.21 -4.50 9.38
C LYS A 168 14.99 -3.17 8.68
N THR A 169 14.89 -3.20 7.36
CA THR A 169 14.49 -2.06 6.55
C THR A 169 13.06 -2.26 6.06
N ALA A 170 12.36 -1.15 5.82
CA ALA A 170 10.97 -1.14 5.41
C ALA A 170 10.84 -1.40 3.90
N GLY A 171 10.56 -2.65 3.53
CA GLY A 171 10.25 -3.05 2.16
C GLY A 171 8.77 -2.91 1.83
N TRP A 172 8.46 -3.00 0.54
CA TRP A 172 7.08 -2.97 0.04
C TRP A 172 6.83 -4.12 -0.92
N ILE A 173 5.59 -4.57 -0.99
CA ILE A 173 5.13 -5.61 -1.90
C ILE A 173 3.90 -5.07 -2.60
N VAL A 174 3.94 -5.05 -3.94
CA VAL A 174 2.79 -4.65 -4.75
C VAL A 174 2.19 -5.89 -5.37
N ILE A 175 0.90 -6.12 -5.14
CA ILE A 175 0.14 -7.20 -5.77
C ILE A 175 -0.94 -6.58 -6.64
N ILE A 176 -1.11 -7.09 -7.86
CA ILE A 176 -2.31 -6.87 -8.67
C ILE A 176 -3.05 -8.20 -8.67
N GLY A 177 -4.29 -8.20 -8.20
CA GLY A 177 -5.14 -9.38 -8.11
C GLY A 177 -6.59 -9.07 -8.42
N GLU A 178 -7.41 -10.10 -8.57
CA GLU A 178 -8.86 -9.98 -8.72
C GLU A 178 -9.52 -10.71 -7.54
N LYS A 179 -10.24 -9.95 -6.70
CA LYS A 179 -10.82 -10.49 -5.45
C LYS A 179 -11.89 -11.54 -5.74
N ASP A 180 -12.69 -11.32 -6.77
CA ASP A 180 -13.82 -12.20 -7.14
C ASP A 180 -13.36 -13.60 -7.56
N THR A 181 -12.24 -13.69 -8.26
CA THR A 181 -11.64 -14.97 -8.68
C THR A 181 -10.63 -15.50 -7.67
N GLY A 182 -10.17 -14.66 -6.74
CA GLY A 182 -9.10 -14.97 -5.81
C GLY A 182 -7.74 -15.14 -6.50
N GLU A 183 -7.57 -14.63 -7.73
CA GLU A 183 -6.36 -14.82 -8.51
C GLU A 183 -5.38 -13.65 -8.37
N VAL A 184 -4.09 -13.98 -8.23
CA VAL A 184 -2.98 -13.01 -8.39
C VAL A 184 -2.61 -12.92 -9.88
N LEU A 185 -2.61 -11.69 -10.41
CA LEU A 185 -2.14 -11.40 -11.77
C LEU A 185 -0.65 -11.06 -11.78
N CYS A 186 -0.16 -10.36 -10.76
CA CYS A 186 1.24 -10.00 -10.61
C CYS A 186 1.59 -9.71 -9.15
N CYS A 187 2.84 -9.98 -8.78
CA CYS A 187 3.43 -9.54 -7.52
C CYS A 187 4.84 -9.00 -7.78
N LYS A 188 5.14 -7.83 -7.22
CA LYS A 188 6.47 -7.20 -7.29
C LYS A 188 6.94 -6.80 -5.90
N LYS A 189 8.07 -7.37 -5.47
CA LYS A 189 8.78 -6.93 -4.27
C LYS A 189 9.58 -5.67 -4.60
N ILE A 190 9.40 -4.64 -3.79
CA ILE A 190 10.03 -3.34 -3.94
C ILE A 190 10.99 -3.16 -2.76
N PRO A 191 12.28 -2.87 -3.02
CA PRO A 191 13.21 -2.55 -1.94
C PRO A 191 12.78 -1.27 -1.23
N PRO A 192 13.36 -0.95 -0.06
CA PRO A 192 13.04 0.27 0.66
C PRO A 192 13.08 1.51 -0.25
N ILE A 193 12.11 2.38 -0.03
CA ILE A 193 11.91 3.59 -0.82
C ILE A 193 12.46 4.75 -0.01
N ALA A 194 13.23 5.63 -0.66
CA ALA A 194 13.69 6.88 -0.08
C ALA A 194 13.18 8.03 -0.96
N GLY A 195 12.42 8.95 -0.38
CA GLY A 195 11.75 10.04 -1.07
C GLY A 195 10.65 9.53 -1.99
N SER A 196 10.83 9.71 -3.30
CA SER A 196 9.85 9.36 -4.33
C SER A 196 10.42 8.33 -5.31
N LYS A 197 9.58 7.40 -5.76
CA LYS A 197 9.95 6.34 -6.68
C LYS A 197 8.82 6.01 -7.63
N GLN A 198 9.14 5.88 -8.91
CA GLN A 198 8.22 5.32 -9.90
C GLN A 198 8.29 3.80 -9.88
N LEU A 199 7.14 3.15 -9.74
CA LEU A 199 6.98 1.71 -9.74
C LEU A 199 6.29 1.27 -11.03
N THR A 200 6.88 0.28 -11.70
CA THR A 200 6.32 -0.34 -12.91
C THR A 200 5.98 -1.79 -12.64
N VAL A 201 4.70 -2.14 -12.75
CA VAL A 201 4.17 -3.48 -12.45
C VAL A 201 3.52 -4.06 -13.71
N PRO A 202 4.24 -4.94 -14.45
CA PRO A 202 3.69 -5.60 -15.63
C PRO A 202 2.72 -6.71 -15.24
N PHE A 203 1.60 -6.82 -15.94
CA PHE A 203 0.66 -7.93 -15.81
C PHE A 203 -0.08 -8.16 -17.13
N ARG A 204 -0.68 -9.33 -17.30
CA ARG A 204 -1.42 -9.69 -18.51
C ARG A 204 -2.91 -9.74 -18.19
N MET A 205 -3.72 -9.11 -19.03
CA MET A 205 -5.18 -9.17 -18.90
C MET A 205 -5.66 -10.62 -19.11
N PRO A 206 -6.68 -11.08 -18.37
CA PRO A 206 -7.26 -12.39 -18.58
C PRO A 206 -7.94 -12.50 -19.96
N LYS A 207 -8.24 -13.74 -20.36
CA LYS A 207 -8.97 -14.03 -21.61
C LYS A 207 -10.48 -13.84 -21.47
N ARG A 208 -11.00 -13.86 -20.24
CA ARG A 208 -12.41 -13.65 -19.96
C ARG A 208 -12.76 -12.21 -20.31
N LEU A 209 -13.78 -12.06 -21.16
CA LEU A 209 -14.29 -10.76 -21.58
C LEU A 209 -15.28 -10.22 -20.55
N GLY A 210 -15.57 -8.92 -20.64
CA GLY A 210 -16.54 -8.25 -19.79
C GLY A 210 -15.90 -7.40 -18.70
N ARG A 211 -16.70 -7.06 -17.69
CA ARG A 211 -16.25 -6.25 -16.55
C ARG A 211 -15.39 -7.07 -15.59
N HIS A 212 -14.26 -6.48 -15.22
CA HIS A 212 -13.33 -7.00 -14.23
C HIS A 212 -12.94 -5.86 -13.27
N ILE A 213 -12.87 -6.17 -11.98
CA ILE A 213 -12.35 -5.27 -10.96
C ILE A 213 -11.04 -5.85 -10.46
N PHE A 214 -9.94 -5.27 -10.92
CA PHE A 214 -8.61 -5.59 -10.39
C PHE A 214 -8.32 -4.70 -9.19
N THR A 215 -7.64 -5.23 -8.19
CA THR A 215 -7.19 -4.46 -7.03
C THR A 215 -5.66 -4.44 -7.01
N ALA A 216 -5.09 -3.24 -6.91
CA ALA A 216 -3.70 -3.01 -6.61
C ALA A 216 -3.53 -2.89 -5.08
N PHE A 217 -2.85 -3.86 -4.48
CA PHE A 217 -2.48 -3.87 -3.07
C PHE A 217 -1.04 -3.35 -2.95
N ILE A 218 -0.83 -2.32 -2.13
CA ILE A 218 0.50 -1.82 -1.76
C ILE A 218 0.69 -2.14 -0.28
N LEU A 219 1.54 -3.13 -0.01
CA LEU A 219 1.66 -3.75 1.30
C LEU A 219 3.05 -3.54 1.87
N SER A 220 3.17 -3.24 3.16
CA SER A 220 4.46 -3.27 3.84
C SER A 220 4.88 -4.71 4.13
N ASP A 221 6.18 -5.00 4.10
CA ASP A 221 6.70 -6.29 4.61
C ASP A 221 7.02 -6.25 6.12
N SER A 222 6.79 -5.10 6.76
CA SER A 222 7.30 -4.77 8.10
C SER A 222 6.27 -4.16 9.04
N TYR A 223 5.28 -3.44 8.52
CA TYR A 223 4.38 -2.62 9.32
C TYR A 223 2.93 -3.04 9.12
N ILE A 224 2.16 -2.94 10.21
CA ILE A 224 0.71 -3.15 10.22
C ILE A 224 0.02 -1.78 10.10
N GLY A 225 -1.14 -1.73 9.43
CA GLY A 225 -2.02 -0.56 9.43
C GLY A 225 -1.63 0.57 8.47
N ILE A 226 -0.72 0.32 7.53
CA ILE A 226 -0.33 1.27 6.48
C ILE A 226 -0.49 0.73 5.05
N ASP A 227 -1.06 -0.48 4.96
CA ASP A 227 -1.38 -1.15 3.70
C ASP A 227 -2.50 -0.40 2.96
N GLN A 228 -2.44 -0.41 1.63
CA GLN A 228 -3.35 0.35 0.78
C GLN A 228 -3.91 -0.53 -0.33
N GLU A 229 -5.16 -0.29 -0.69
CA GLU A 229 -5.87 -1.01 -1.75
C GLU A 229 -6.54 -0.02 -2.68
N TYR A 230 -6.36 -0.21 -3.98
CA TYR A 230 -6.95 0.64 -5.02
C TYR A 230 -7.59 -0.22 -6.11
N ASN A 231 -8.85 0.04 -6.41
CA ASN A 231 -9.56 -0.67 -7.46
C ASN A 231 -9.27 -0.06 -8.83
N LEU A 232 -9.17 -0.94 -9.82
CA LEU A 232 -9.02 -0.65 -11.24
C LEU A 232 -10.17 -1.35 -11.97
N HIS A 233 -11.08 -0.53 -12.48
CA HIS A 233 -12.27 -0.98 -13.18
C HIS A 233 -11.98 -1.11 -14.69
N CYS A 234 -11.96 -2.33 -15.20
CA CYS A 234 -11.61 -2.64 -16.58
C CYS A 234 -12.77 -3.35 -17.29
N GLU A 235 -13.11 -2.90 -18.49
CA GLU A 235 -13.95 -3.63 -19.43
C GLU A 235 -13.03 -4.32 -20.44
N ILE A 236 -12.94 -5.64 -20.35
CA ILE A 236 -12.08 -6.45 -21.21
C ILE A 236 -12.80 -6.75 -22.51
N VAL A 237 -12.27 -6.22 -23.60
CA VAL A 237 -12.80 -6.39 -24.95
C VAL A 237 -11.92 -7.33 -25.77
N GLU A 238 -12.48 -7.91 -26.82
CA GLU A 238 -11.70 -8.74 -27.74
C GLU A 238 -10.52 -7.97 -28.32
N LYS A 239 -9.35 -8.62 -28.33
CA LYS A 239 -8.18 -8.09 -28.98
C LYS A 239 -8.44 -7.96 -30.48
N LYS A 240 -8.31 -6.74 -31.02
CA LYS A 240 -8.41 -6.51 -32.45
C LYS A 240 -7.22 -7.17 -33.16
N ILE A 241 -7.46 -8.30 -33.82
CA ILE A 241 -6.45 -8.93 -34.66
C ILE A 241 -6.31 -8.06 -35.91
N SER A 242 -5.20 -7.34 -36.05
CA SER A 242 -4.82 -6.73 -37.32
C SER A 242 -4.56 -7.87 -38.33
N LYS A 243 -5.45 -8.01 -39.31
CA LYS A 243 -5.30 -8.91 -40.46
C LYS A 243 -4.12 -8.47 -41.35
N ASN A 244 -2.88 -8.67 -40.90
CA ASN A 244 -1.69 -8.38 -41.73
C ASN A 244 -0.71 -9.56 -41.85
N SER A 245 -1.12 -10.78 -41.51
CA SER A 245 -0.28 -11.99 -41.65
C SER A 245 -0.95 -13.13 -42.42
N ALA A 246 -2.00 -12.86 -43.20
CA ALA A 246 -2.70 -13.86 -44.02
C ALA A 246 -2.33 -13.83 -45.53
N TYR A 247 -1.35 -13.00 -45.94
CA TYR A 247 -0.90 -12.90 -47.34
C TYR A 247 0.62 -13.04 -47.46
N GLU A 248 1.21 -14.05 -46.82
CA GLU A 248 2.53 -14.57 -47.18
C GLU A 248 2.42 -16.09 -47.14
N ASN A 249 1.81 -16.67 -48.18
CA ASN A 249 1.95 -18.06 -48.62
C ASN A 249 1.00 -18.28 -49.81
N PHE A 250 1.37 -17.75 -50.97
CA PHE A 250 1.06 -18.30 -52.30
C PHE A 250 2.18 -17.89 -53.26
#